data_AF-A0A164IL25-F1
#
_entry.id   AF-A0A164IL25-F1
#
_cell.length_a   1.000
_cell.length_b   1.000
_cell.length_c   1.000
_cell.angle_alpha   90.00
_cell.angle_beta   90.00
_cell.angle_gamma   90.00
#
_symmetry.space_group_name_H-M   'P 1'
#
loop_
_entity.id
_entity.type
_entity.pdbx_description
1 polymer ?
#
loop_
_entity_poly.entity_id
_entity_poly.type
_entity_poly.pdbx_seq_one_letter_code
_entity_poly.pdbx_strand_id
1 'polypeptide(L)' 'MYATDTGELVVQGDRTARDAVIVPYRLLGWLEPGMRLAVEAGDEPGTILVAGELVTDPTVLSQLRLADQETAVVVR' A
#
# COMPACT_ATOMS: atom_id res chain seq x y z
N MET A 1 2.09 0.98 -6.12
CA MET A 1 0.64 0.68 -6.06
C MET A 1 0.26 0.04 -7.37
N TYR A 2 -0.46 -1.07 -7.33
CA TYR A 2 -1.03 -1.67 -8.53
C TYR A 2 -2.36 -2.35 -8.17
N ALA A 3 -3.27 -2.39 -9.15
CA ALA A 3 -4.52 -3.11 -9.04
C ALA A 3 -4.31 -4.57 -9.43
N THR A 4 -4.92 -5.49 -8.68
CA THR A 4 -5.01 -6.90 -9.05
C THR A 4 -6.14 -7.11 -10.06
N ASP A 5 -6.15 -8.27 -10.73
CA ASP A 5 -7.25 -8.67 -11.61
C ASP A 5 -8.60 -8.80 -10.87
N THR A 6 -8.57 -8.90 -9.55
CA THR A 6 -9.75 -8.93 -8.65
C THR A 6 -10.26 -7.52 -8.28
N GLY A 7 -9.59 -6.45 -8.73
CA GLY A 7 -9.94 -5.07 -8.44
C GLY A 7 -9.47 -4.59 -7.05
N GLU A 8 -8.70 -5.40 -6.33
CA GLU A 8 -8.10 -5.03 -5.06
C GLU A 8 -6.83 -4.21 -5.31
N LEU A 9 -6.54 -3.26 -4.41
CA LEU A 9 -5.39 -2.39 -4.55
C LEU A 9 -4.27 -2.85 -3.61
N VAL A 10 -3.14 -3.26 -4.17
CA VAL A 10 -1.94 -3.59 -3.40
C VAL A 10 -1.05 -2.35 -3.27
N VAL A 11 -0.77 -1.98 -2.02
CA VAL A 11 0.08 -0.84 -1.66
C VAL A 11 1.31 -1.36 -0.92
N GLN A 12 2.47 -1.24 -1.57
CA GLN A 12 3.78 -1.50 -0.98
C GLN A 12 4.36 -0.21 -0.41
N GLY A 13 4.96 -0.31 0.77
CA GLY A 13 5.66 0.79 1.44
C GLY A 13 6.38 0.34 2.71
N ASP A 14 6.88 1.31 3.48
CA ASP A 14 7.59 1.03 4.72
C ASP A 14 6.64 0.49 5.78
N ARG A 15 7.06 -0.57 6.50
CA ARG A 15 6.23 -1.20 7.54
C ARG A 15 6.01 -0.24 8.70
N THR A 16 4.83 -0.33 9.30
CA THR A 16 4.51 0.36 10.55
C THR A 16 4.26 -0.65 11.66
N ALA A 17 4.07 -0.17 12.90
CA ALA A 17 3.64 -1.01 14.00
C ALA A 17 2.16 -1.44 13.92
N ARG A 18 1.43 -0.97 12.91
CA ARG A 18 0.02 -1.29 12.63
C ARG A 18 -0.06 -2.00 11.28
N ASP A 19 -1.24 -2.51 10.94
CA ASP A 19 -1.51 -3.09 9.61
C ASP A 19 -1.68 -1.95 8.58
N ALA A 20 -0.56 -1.27 8.31
CA ALA A 20 -0.47 -0.12 7.43
C ALA A 20 0.96 0.07 6.91
N VAL A 21 1.06 0.76 5.78
CA VAL A 21 2.32 1.15 5.17
C VAL A 21 2.43 2.67 5.04
N ILE A 22 3.65 3.19 5.15
CA ILE A 22 3.96 4.58 4.82
C ILE A 22 4.40 4.64 3.36
N VAL A 23 3.80 5.56 2.59
CA VAL A 23 4.14 5.80 1.19
C VAL A 23 4.17 7.29 0.86
N PRO A 24 4.89 7.71 -0.21
CA PRO A 24 4.80 9.08 -0.70
C PRO A 24 3.39 9.39 -1.24
N TYR A 25 2.83 10.57 -0.93
CA TYR A 25 1.47 10.97 -1.37
C TYR A 25 1.30 10.95 -2.91
N ARG A 26 2.40 11.16 -3.64
CA ARG A 26 2.45 11.10 -5.11
C ARG A 26 1.99 9.76 -5.68
N LEU A 27 1.99 8.67 -4.91
CA LEU A 27 1.44 7.40 -5.36
C LEU A 27 -0.09 7.43 -5.54
N LEU A 28 -0.80 8.40 -4.94
CA LEU A 28 -2.22 8.62 -5.21
C LEU A 28 -2.51 8.91 -6.69
N GLY A 29 -1.53 9.40 -7.45
CA GLY A 29 -1.65 9.60 -8.89
C GLY A 29 -1.78 8.31 -9.71
N TRP A 30 -1.63 7.13 -9.09
CA TRP A 30 -1.83 5.82 -9.71
C TRP A 30 -3.25 5.30 -9.55
N LEU A 31 -4.10 5.99 -8.77
CA LEU A 31 -5.50 5.61 -8.63
C LEU A 31 -6.25 5.88 -9.94
N GLU A 32 -6.99 4.89 -10.40
CA GLU A 32 -7.90 5.04 -11.54
C GLU A 32 -9.19 5.75 -11.12
N PRO A 33 -9.91 6.42 -12.05
CA PRO A 33 -11.18 7.05 -11.75
C PRO A 33 -12.17 6.10 -11.09
N GLY A 34 -12.71 6.51 -9.93
CA GLY A 34 -13.68 5.71 -9.17
C GLY A 34 -13.07 4.85 -8.06
N MET A 35 -11.74 4.65 -8.05
CA MET A 35 -11.05 4.03 -6.92
C MET A 35 -11.12 4.94 -5.68
N ARG A 36 -11.21 4.31 -4.51
CA ARG A 36 -11.21 4.99 -3.21
C ARG A 36 -10.09 4.42 -2.35
N LEU A 37 -9.41 5.29 -1.64
CA LEU A 37 -8.33 4.92 -0.73
C LEU A 37 -8.46 5.74 0.55
N ALA A 38 -8.61 5.07 1.68
CA ALA A 38 -8.53 5.72 2.98
C ALA A 38 -7.06 5.96 3.32
N VAL A 39 -6.71 7.20 3.69
CA VAL A 39 -5.34 7.60 4.01
C VAL A 39 -5.31 8.48 5.24
N GLU A 40 -4.26 8.34 6.04
CA GLU A 40 -3.91 9.25 7.12
C GLU A 40 -2.65 10.05 6.72
N ALA A 41 -2.44 11.21 7.32
CA ALA A 41 -1.20 11.96 7.14
C ALA A 41 -0.03 11.19 7.80
N GLY A 42 1.11 11.09 7.11
CA GLY A 42 2.33 10.56 7.70
C GLY A 42 3.05 11.61 8.55
N ASP A 43 3.99 11.16 9.38
CA ASP A 43 4.77 12.03 10.27
C ASP A 43 5.79 12.89 9.51
N GLU A 44 6.19 12.47 8.30
CA GLU A 44 7.13 13.19 7.45
C GLU A 44 6.40 13.94 6.30
N PRO A 45 6.86 15.15 5.94
CA PRO A 45 6.29 15.90 4.82
C PRO A 45 6.23 15.09 3.52
N GLY A 46 5.05 15.03 2.91
CA GLY A 46 4.84 14.33 1.65
C GLY A 46 4.66 12.82 1.79
N THR A 47 4.50 12.31 3.01
CA THR A 47 4.14 10.91 3.26
C THR A 47 2.68 10.80 3.72
N ILE A 48 2.08 9.65 3.42
CA ILE A 48 0.76 9.24 3.88
C ILE A 48 0.85 7.82 4.42
N LEU A 49 -0.05 7.51 5.33
CA LEU A 49 -0.20 6.18 5.89
C LEU A 49 -1.45 5.53 5.27
N VAL A 50 -1.27 4.34 4.73
CA VAL A 50 -2.33 3.57 4.07
C VAL A 50 -2.57 2.31 4.88
N ALA A 51 -3.72 2.26 5.55
CA ALA A 51 -4.15 1.09 6.30
C ALA A 51 -4.77 0.04 5.35
N GLY A 52 -4.59 -1.23 5.67
CA GLY A 52 -5.18 -2.33 4.90
C GLY A 52 -4.87 -3.68 5.55
N GLU A 53 -5.23 -4.75 4.86
CA GLU A 53 -4.90 -6.11 5.29
C GLU A 53 -3.48 -6.47 4.84
N LEU A 54 -2.62 -6.96 5.73
CA LEU A 54 -1.27 -7.37 5.35
C LEU A 54 -1.30 -8.44 4.26
N VAL A 55 -0.50 -8.24 3.21
CA VAL A 55 -0.30 -9.26 2.18
C VAL A 55 0.53 -10.39 2.80
N THR A 56 -0.12 -11.52 3.05
CA THR A 56 0.53 -12.74 3.58
C THR A 56 0.55 -13.89 2.57
N ASP A 57 -0.20 -13.75 1.47
CA ASP A 57 -0.22 -14.74 0.39
C ASP A 57 1.17 -14.84 -0.27
N PRO A 58 1.83 -16.01 -0.23
CA PRO A 58 3.17 -16.19 -0.78
C PRO A 58 3.23 -15.98 -2.30
N THR A 59 2.15 -16.27 -3.03
CA THR A 59 2.06 -16.03 -4.47
C THR A 59 2.07 -14.54 -4.78
N VAL A 60 1.34 -13.73 -3.99
CA VAL A 60 1.37 -12.26 -4.14
C VAL A 60 2.72 -11.71 -3.72
N LEU A 61 3.25 -12.14 -2.57
CA LEU A 61 4.57 -11.70 -2.07
C LEU A 61 5.69 -11.98 -3.07
N SER A 62 5.65 -13.12 -3.78
CA SER A 62 6.66 -13.48 -4.78
C SER A 62 6.70 -12.54 -6.00
N GLN A 63 5.63 -11.78 -6.24
CA GLN A 63 5.54 -10.80 -7.32
C GLN A 63 6.03 -9.41 -6.88
N LEU A 64 6.21 -9.20 -5.58
CA LEU A 64 6.69 -7.94 -5.01
C LEU A 64 8.21 -7.94 -4.92
N ARG A 65 8.80 -6.75 -5.09
CA ARG A 65 10.20 -6.51 -4.77
C ARG A 65 10.25 -5.64 -3.52
N LEU A 66 10.28 -6.30 -2.36
CA LEU A 66 10.30 -5.66 -1.04
C LEU A 66 11.73 -5.48 -0.55
N ALA A 67 12.05 -4.28 -0.04
CA ALA A 67 13.22 -4.09 0.81
C ALA A 67 12.99 -4.65 2.22
N ASP A 68 14.06 -4.84 3.00
CA ASP A 68 14.01 -5.47 4.32
C ASP A 68 13.07 -4.78 5.31
N GLN A 69 12.83 -3.47 5.15
CA GLN A 69 11.93 -2.67 5.99
C GLN A 69 10.52 -2.52 5.39
N GLU A 70 10.30 -2.94 4.15
CA GLU A 70 9.02 -2.79 3.48
C GLU A 70 8.07 -3.95 3.83
N THR A 71 6.80 -3.71 3.54
CA THR A 71 5.73 -4.70 3.47
C THR A 71 4.68 -4.21 2.46
N ALA A 72 3.58 -4.94 2.32
CA ALA A 72 2.45 -4.52 1.52
C ALA A 72 1.12 -4.80 2.21
N VAL A 73 0.14 -3.96 1.91
CA VAL A 73 -1.25 -4.14 2.31
C VAL A 73 -2.17 -4.22 1.10
N VAL A 74 -3.26 -4.95 1.26
CA VAL A 74 -4.43 -4.95 0.36
C VAL A 74 -5.45 -3.98 0.91
N VAL A 75 -5.94 -3.08 0.06
CA VAL A 75 -7.02 -2.14 0.37
C VAL A 75 -8.27 -2.55 -0.40
N ARG A 76 -9.41 -2.56 0.28
CA ARG A 76 -10.74 -2.90 -0.24
C ARG A 76 -11.74 -1.77 0.01
#